data_AF-D9PGL2-F1
#
_entry.id   AF-D9PGL2-F1
#
_cell.length_a   1.000
_cell.length_b   1.000
_cell.length_c   1.000
_cell.angle_alpha   90.00
_cell.angle_beta   90.00
_cell.angle_gamma   90.00
#
_symmetry.space_group_name_H-M   'P 1'
#
loop_
_entity.id
_entity.type
_entity.pdbx_description
1 polymer ?
#
loop_
_entity_poly.entity_id
_entity_poly.type
_entity_poly.pdbx_seq_one_letter_code
_entity_poly.pdbx_strand_id
1 'polypeptide(L)'
;MKIRLGFNEKNHLEIAKVCEQNGADFIAVHGRTRSGRFKAPVDYDAIAEIKSAISIPVIANGDIDSVEKSNWVLEHTKCDGIMIGRAAVGKPWIFSQIKGLDDLDEKELIKKAVVEHFHQMISHYGDYGAIMFRKHLHTYSKAGYA
;
A
#
# COMPACT_ATOMS: atom_id res chain seq x y z
N MET A 1 6.89 -12.46 -4.13
CA MET A 1 6.66 -11.92 -5.51
C MET A 1 5.66 -10.76 -5.48
N LYS A 2 5.70 -9.78 -6.40
CA LYS A 2 4.65 -8.75 -6.54
C LYS A 2 4.13 -8.70 -7.97
N ILE A 3 2.82 -8.91 -8.15
CA ILE A 3 2.19 -9.09 -9.46
C ILE A 3 1.02 -8.11 -9.67
N ARG A 4 0.55 -8.08 -10.92
CA ARG A 4 -0.71 -7.48 -11.37
C ARG A 4 -1.61 -8.60 -11.88
N LEU A 5 -2.88 -8.30 -12.15
CA LEU A 5 -3.84 -9.30 -12.64
C LEU A 5 -3.54 -9.85 -14.06
N GLY A 6 -2.60 -9.22 -14.76
CA GLY A 6 -2.19 -9.56 -16.12
C GLY A 6 -1.67 -8.34 -16.86
N PHE A 7 -1.27 -8.50 -18.12
CA PHE A 7 -0.68 -7.43 -18.91
C PHE A 7 -1.76 -6.55 -19.57
N ASN A 8 -2.45 -7.08 -20.58
CA ASN A 8 -3.58 -6.41 -21.23
C ASN A 8 -4.91 -6.93 -20.70
N GLU A 9 -5.02 -8.26 -20.64
CA GLU A 9 -6.16 -9.01 -20.11
C GLU A 9 -5.80 -9.63 -18.76
N LYS A 10 -6.79 -10.23 -18.11
CA LYS A 10 -6.60 -10.93 -16.84
C LYS A 10 -6.17 -12.37 -17.08
N ASN A 11 -5.08 -12.79 -16.46
CA ASN A 11 -4.65 -14.18 -16.35
C ASN A 11 -4.08 -14.45 -14.94
N HIS A 12 -4.70 -13.81 -13.94
CA HIS A 12 -4.23 -13.72 -12.57
C HIS A 12 -4.06 -15.08 -11.88
N LEU A 13 -4.95 -16.05 -12.16
CA LEU A 13 -4.86 -17.39 -11.59
C LEU A 13 -3.65 -18.17 -12.13
N GLU A 14 -3.36 -18.04 -13.43
CA GLU A 14 -2.19 -18.68 -14.05
C GLU A 14 -0.91 -18.10 -13.44
N ILE A 15 -0.79 -16.76 -13.38
CA ILE A 15 0.37 -16.08 -12.80
C ILE A 15 0.57 -16.48 -11.33
N ALA A 16 -0.51 -16.53 -10.54
CA ALA A 16 -0.46 -16.90 -9.13
C ALA A 16 0.02 -18.34 -8.92
N LYS A 17 -0.53 -19.30 -9.66
CA LYS A 17 -0.11 -20.71 -9.60
C LYS A 17 1.34 -20.89 -10.03
N VAL A 18 1.80 -20.19 -11.07
CA VAL A 18 3.21 -20.22 -11.48
C VAL A 18 4.12 -19.70 -10.36
N CYS A 19 3.74 -18.62 -9.66
CA CYS A 19 4.52 -18.12 -8.53
C CYS A 19 4.63 -19.15 -7.40
N GLU A 20 3.51 -19.80 -7.03
CA GLU A 20 3.49 -20.84 -6.00
C GLU A 20 4.31 -22.07 -6.40
N GLN A 21 4.13 -22.59 -7.62
CA GLN A 21 4.85 -23.76 -8.13
C GLN A 21 6.37 -23.56 -8.19
N ASN A 22 6.82 -22.30 -8.29
CA ASN A 22 8.23 -21.93 -8.31
C ASN A 22 8.75 -21.50 -6.93
N GLY A 23 8.02 -21.80 -5.85
CA GLY A 23 8.51 -21.66 -4.49
C GLY A 23 8.47 -20.23 -3.93
N ALA A 24 7.58 -19.37 -4.40
CA ALA A 24 7.40 -18.07 -3.76
C ALA A 24 6.83 -18.22 -2.34
N ASP A 25 7.47 -17.61 -1.35
CA ASP A 25 6.97 -17.63 0.04
C ASP A 25 5.64 -16.89 0.23
N PHE A 26 5.40 -15.86 -0.59
CA PHE A 26 4.14 -15.10 -0.65
C PHE A 26 4.05 -14.31 -1.95
N ILE A 27 2.83 -13.88 -2.29
CA ILE A 27 2.58 -12.94 -3.38
C ILE A 27 1.84 -11.68 -2.91
N ALA A 28 2.21 -10.52 -3.44
CA ALA A 28 1.44 -9.29 -3.32
C ALA A 28 0.77 -8.97 -4.64
N VAL A 29 -0.55 -8.75 -4.65
CA VAL A 29 -1.34 -8.61 -5.87
C VAL A 29 -1.94 -7.22 -5.96
N HIS A 30 -1.50 -6.45 -6.95
CA HIS A 30 -2.21 -5.23 -7.31
C HIS A 30 -3.42 -5.58 -8.18
N GLY A 31 -4.64 -5.25 -7.74
CA GLY A 31 -5.91 -5.60 -8.39
C GLY A 31 -6.20 -4.86 -9.71
N ARG A 32 -5.18 -4.55 -10.51
CA ARG A 32 -5.32 -4.00 -11.86
C ARG A 32 -4.40 -4.74 -12.81
N THR A 33 -4.78 -4.84 -14.07
CA THR A 33 -3.85 -5.20 -15.15
C THR A 33 -2.83 -4.08 -15.37
N ARG A 34 -1.75 -4.35 -16.11
CA ARG A 34 -0.79 -3.31 -16.50
C ARG A 34 -1.45 -2.25 -17.39
N SER A 35 -2.29 -2.67 -18.35
CA SER A 35 -3.03 -1.79 -19.25
C SER A 35 -4.00 -0.86 -18.52
N GLY A 36 -4.65 -1.32 -17.45
CA GLY A 36 -5.55 -0.52 -16.62
C GLY A 36 -4.89 0.64 -15.86
N ARG A 37 -3.55 0.62 -15.76
CA ARG A 37 -2.72 1.65 -15.09
C ARG A 37 -3.30 2.06 -13.72
N PHE A 38 -3.77 3.31 -13.61
CA PHE A 38 -4.42 3.91 -12.44
C PHE A 38 -5.87 4.34 -12.74
N LYS A 39 -6.40 4.02 -13.93
CA LYS A 39 -7.72 4.48 -14.38
C LYS A 39 -8.82 3.46 -14.11
N ALA A 40 -8.51 2.18 -14.21
CA ALA A 40 -9.46 1.12 -13.87
C ALA A 40 -9.70 1.08 -12.36
N PRO A 41 -10.91 0.72 -11.88
CA PRO A 41 -11.10 0.39 -10.47
C PRO A 41 -10.21 -0.80 -10.08
N VAL A 42 -9.87 -0.88 -8.80
CA VAL A 42 -9.17 -2.06 -8.26
C VAL A 42 -10.18 -3.19 -8.17
N ASP A 43 -9.85 -4.30 -8.79
CA ASP A 43 -10.64 -5.52 -8.78
C ASP A 43 -10.18 -6.41 -7.62
N TYR A 44 -10.93 -6.33 -6.53
CA TYR A 44 -10.70 -7.13 -5.33
C TYR A 44 -11.29 -8.54 -5.45
N ASP A 45 -12.26 -8.77 -6.34
CA ASP A 45 -12.81 -10.11 -6.59
C ASP A 45 -11.74 -11.00 -7.21
N ALA A 46 -11.00 -10.49 -8.19
CA ALA A 46 -9.86 -11.21 -8.77
C ALA A 46 -8.76 -11.50 -7.75
N ILE A 47 -8.56 -10.64 -6.74
CA ILE A 47 -7.63 -10.93 -5.64
C ILE A 47 -8.18 -12.05 -4.74
N ALA A 48 -9.49 -12.03 -4.43
CA ALA A 48 -10.15 -13.08 -3.66
C ALA A 48 -10.09 -14.44 -4.37
N GLU A 49 -10.26 -14.46 -5.69
CA GLU A 49 -10.09 -15.65 -6.54
C GLU A 49 -8.66 -16.20 -6.45
N ILE A 50 -7.63 -15.35 -6.41
CA ILE A 50 -6.25 -15.81 -6.21
C ILE A 50 -6.10 -16.42 -4.81
N LYS A 51 -6.61 -15.74 -3.77
CA LYS A 51 -6.48 -16.19 -2.39
C LYS A 51 -7.15 -17.56 -2.16
N SER A 52 -8.24 -17.86 -2.88
CA SER A 52 -8.88 -19.17 -2.81
C SER A 52 -8.20 -20.25 -3.66
N ALA A 53 -7.39 -19.87 -4.65
CA ALA A 53 -6.80 -20.79 -5.62
C ALA A 53 -5.39 -21.29 -5.29
N ILE A 54 -4.68 -20.64 -4.36
CA ILE A 54 -3.31 -21.00 -3.94
C ILE A 54 -3.21 -21.09 -2.41
N SER A 55 -2.20 -21.81 -1.93
CA SER A 55 -1.98 -22.07 -0.50
C SER A 55 -1.00 -21.09 0.15
N ILE A 56 -0.11 -20.47 -0.61
CA ILE A 56 0.83 -19.48 -0.08
C ILE A 56 0.11 -18.15 0.30
N PRO A 57 0.65 -17.37 1.25
CA PRO A 57 0.07 -16.09 1.63
C PRO A 57 -0.10 -15.10 0.47
N VAL A 58 -1.24 -14.41 0.47
CA VAL A 58 -1.62 -13.38 -0.51
C VAL A 58 -1.82 -12.04 0.20
N ILE A 59 -1.15 -11.01 -0.30
CA ILE A 59 -1.24 -9.64 0.19
C ILE A 59 -2.00 -8.78 -0.83
N ALA A 60 -3.17 -8.27 -0.45
CA ALA A 60 -3.99 -7.43 -1.31
C ALA A 60 -3.39 -6.02 -1.48
N ASN A 61 -3.41 -5.46 -2.69
CA ASN A 61 -2.86 -4.15 -2.98
C ASN A 61 -3.70 -3.33 -3.96
N GLY A 62 -3.80 -2.02 -3.68
CA GLY A 62 -4.33 -1.02 -4.59
C GLY A 62 -5.47 -0.24 -3.95
N ASP A 63 -5.41 1.09 -3.98
CA ASP A 63 -6.49 2.00 -3.51
C ASP A 63 -7.05 1.64 -2.12
N ILE A 64 -6.14 1.34 -1.19
CA ILE A 64 -6.42 1.19 0.24
C ILE A 64 -5.87 2.44 0.91
N ASP A 65 -6.76 3.30 1.40
CA ASP A 65 -6.45 4.65 1.86
C ASP A 65 -7.08 5.04 3.20
N SER A 66 -7.86 4.15 3.81
CA SER A 66 -8.46 4.36 5.12
C SER A 66 -8.51 3.06 5.93
N VAL A 67 -8.80 3.20 7.24
CA VAL A 67 -9.03 2.07 8.14
C VAL A 67 -10.24 1.26 7.69
N GLU A 68 -11.34 1.92 7.35
CA GLU A 68 -12.57 1.29 6.86
C GLU A 68 -12.29 0.50 5.58
N LYS A 69 -11.55 1.10 4.63
CA LYS A 69 -11.19 0.44 3.38
C LYS A 69 -10.29 -0.77 3.64
N SER A 70 -9.33 -0.66 4.56
CA SER A 70 -8.47 -1.79 4.93
C SER A 70 -9.26 -2.98 5.50
N ASN A 71 -10.19 -2.70 6.42
CA ASN A 71 -11.05 -3.71 7.03
C ASN A 71 -11.93 -4.39 5.98
N TRP A 72 -12.58 -3.59 5.13
CA TRP A 72 -13.41 -4.10 4.05
C TRP A 72 -12.61 -4.98 3.07
N VAL A 73 -11.39 -4.59 2.69
CA VAL A 73 -10.56 -5.38 1.77
C VAL A 73 -10.16 -6.71 2.40
N LEU A 74 -9.73 -6.72 3.66
CA LEU A 74 -9.37 -7.94 4.37
C LEU A 74 -10.58 -8.87 4.51
N GLU A 75 -11.73 -8.32 4.88
CA GLU A 75 -12.96 -9.08 5.02
C GLU A 75 -13.45 -9.66 3.68
N HIS A 76 -13.41 -8.87 2.61
CA HIS A 76 -13.89 -9.27 1.28
C HIS A 76 -12.98 -10.31 0.62
N THR A 77 -11.66 -10.05 0.64
CA THR A 77 -10.69 -10.88 -0.09
C THR A 77 -10.18 -12.08 0.70
N LYS A 78 -10.36 -12.08 2.03
CA LYS A 78 -9.76 -13.06 2.96
C LYS A 78 -8.23 -13.18 2.83
N CYS A 79 -7.57 -12.14 2.28
CA CYS A 79 -6.12 -12.09 2.15
C CYS A 79 -5.43 -12.03 3.51
N ASP A 80 -4.20 -12.52 3.57
CA ASP A 80 -3.41 -12.62 4.81
C ASP A 80 -2.82 -11.27 5.24
N GLY A 81 -2.96 -10.26 4.38
CA GLY A 81 -2.56 -8.90 4.68
C GLY A 81 -2.88 -7.94 3.54
N ILE A 82 -2.52 -6.68 3.77
CA ILE A 82 -2.66 -5.60 2.80
C ILE A 82 -1.34 -4.87 2.60
N MET A 83 -1.18 -4.30 1.42
CA MET A 83 -0.06 -3.44 1.07
C MET A 83 -0.58 -2.07 0.66
N ILE A 84 -0.14 -1.04 1.37
CA ILE A 84 -0.51 0.37 1.12
C ILE A 84 0.67 1.09 0.47
N GLY A 85 0.39 1.83 -0.59
CA GLY A 85 1.38 2.63 -1.31
C GLY A 85 1.10 4.12 -1.20
N ARG A 86 0.40 4.67 -2.20
CA ARG A 86 0.15 6.12 -2.34
C ARG A 86 -0.42 6.79 -1.10
N ALA A 87 -1.38 6.15 -0.41
CA ALA A 87 -2.00 6.73 0.79
C ALA A 87 -1.01 6.90 1.96
N ALA A 88 0.06 6.11 2.05
CA ALA A 88 1.07 6.27 3.08
C ALA A 88 2.04 7.43 2.79
N VAL A 89 2.08 7.93 1.56
CA VAL A 89 2.94 9.07 1.18
C VAL A 89 2.30 10.36 1.71
N GLY A 90 2.94 10.97 2.72
CA GLY A 90 2.40 12.14 3.42
C GLY A 90 1.45 11.80 4.57
N LYS A 91 1.03 10.53 4.72
CA LYS A 91 0.29 9.99 5.88
C LYS A 91 0.89 8.66 6.36
N PRO A 92 2.17 8.61 6.77
CA PRO A 92 2.81 7.36 7.20
C PRO A 92 2.16 6.72 8.44
N TRP A 93 1.44 7.49 9.25
CA TRP A 93 0.70 7.00 10.41
C TRP A 93 -0.54 6.16 10.05
N ILE A 94 -0.92 6.05 8.77
CA ILE A 94 -2.02 5.16 8.35
C ILE A 94 -1.82 3.71 8.83
N PHE A 95 -0.56 3.25 8.93
CA PHE A 95 -0.26 1.90 9.40
C PHE A 95 -0.57 1.69 10.88
N SER A 96 -0.29 2.69 11.72
CA SER A 96 -0.58 2.65 13.15
C SER A 96 -2.07 2.88 13.43
N GLN A 97 -2.73 3.73 12.65
CA GLN A 97 -4.20 3.87 12.67
C GLN A 97 -4.91 2.55 12.35
N ILE A 98 -4.49 1.84 11.30
CA ILE A 98 -5.07 0.52 10.94
C ILE A 98 -4.86 -0.51 12.05
N LYS A 99 -3.75 -0.42 12.78
CA LYS A 99 -3.48 -1.30 13.93
C LYS A 99 -4.16 -0.85 15.23
N GLY A 100 -4.84 0.30 15.25
CA GLY A 100 -5.41 0.89 16.45
C GLY A 100 -4.35 1.27 17.50
N LEU A 101 -3.17 1.72 17.06
CA LEU A 101 -2.03 2.04 17.94
C LEU A 101 -1.80 3.55 18.09
N ASP A 102 -2.58 4.40 17.42
CA ASP A 102 -2.46 5.85 17.53
C ASP A 102 -3.64 6.43 18.30
N ASP A 103 -3.31 7.09 19.41
CA ASP A 103 -4.26 7.85 20.23
C ASP A 103 -4.11 9.38 20.01
N LEU A 104 -3.18 9.78 19.14
CA LEU A 104 -2.89 11.18 18.84
C LEU A 104 -3.88 11.74 17.83
N ASP A 105 -4.20 13.02 17.98
CA ASP A 105 -4.92 13.74 16.93
C ASP A 105 -4.08 13.87 15.65
N GLU A 106 -4.75 14.09 14.51
CA GLU A 106 -4.10 14.12 13.20
C GLU A 106 -3.06 15.25 13.08
N LYS A 107 -3.23 16.39 13.77
CA LYS A 107 -2.29 17.52 13.70
C LYS A 107 -0.97 17.17 14.39
N GLU A 108 -1.05 16.52 15.56
CA GLU A 108 0.13 16.06 16.27
C GLU A 108 0.84 14.93 15.51
N LEU A 109 0.10 14.03 14.86
CA LEU A 109 0.68 13.01 13.97
C LEU A 109 1.43 13.65 12.79
N ILE A 110 0.84 14.64 12.12
CA ILE A 110 1.48 15.37 11.02
C ILE A 110 2.77 16.01 11.52
N LYS A 111 2.70 16.78 12.62
CA LYS A 111 3.85 17.50 13.18
C LYS A 111 4.99 16.54 13.53
N LYS A 112 4.67 15.46 14.27
CA LYS A 112 5.64 14.44 14.67
C LYS A 112 6.31 13.81 13.44
N ALA A 113 5.52 13.39 12.45
CA ALA A 113 6.05 12.77 11.25
C ALA A 113 6.91 13.72 10.40
N VAL A 114 6.51 14.99 10.26
CA VAL A 114 7.26 16.00 9.50
C VAL A 114 8.62 16.27 10.15
N VAL A 115 8.65 16.51 11.46
CA VAL A 115 9.89 16.81 12.19
C VAL A 115 10.84 15.60 12.17
N GLU A 116 10.32 14.41 12.45
CA GLU A 116 11.11 13.18 12.43
C GLU A 116 11.68 12.89 11.05
N HIS A 117 10.86 12.98 10.00
CA HIS A 117 11.31 12.76 8.63
C HIS A 117 12.34 13.81 8.20
N PHE A 118 12.19 15.07 8.60
CA PHE A 118 13.20 16.09 8.33
C PHE A 118 14.55 15.73 8.97
N HIS A 119 14.57 15.36 10.25
CA HIS A 119 15.82 14.95 10.91
C HIS A 119 16.45 13.72 10.26
N GLN A 120 15.65 12.71 9.88
CA GLN A 120 16.15 11.53 9.16
C GLN A 120 16.74 11.88 7.80
N MET A 121 16.15 12.84 7.08
CA MET A 121 16.69 13.32 5.81
C MET A 121 18.05 14.00 5.99
N ILE A 122 18.22 14.84 7.02
CA ILE A 122 19.51 15.45 7.33
C ILE A 122 20.54 14.40 7.75
N SER A 123 20.14 13.45 8.61
CA SER A 123 21.01 12.37 9.06
C SER A 123 21.52 11.51 7.89
N HIS A 124 20.66 11.23 6.91
CA HIS A 124 21.01 10.36 5.79
C HIS A 124 21.72 11.08 4.64
N TYR A 125 21.31 12.30 4.29
CA TYR A 125 21.80 13.04 3.11
C TYR A 125 22.65 14.27 3.44
N GLY A 126 22.92 14.54 4.73
CA GLY A 126 23.55 15.77 5.18
C GLY A 126 22.70 17.01 4.86
N ASP A 127 23.35 18.15 4.66
CA ASP A 127 22.68 19.42 4.34
C ASP A 127 21.80 19.35 3.09
N TYR A 128 22.17 18.49 2.12
CA TYR A 128 21.37 18.26 0.91
C TYR A 128 20.00 17.63 1.23
N GLY A 129 19.88 16.94 2.37
CA GLY A 129 18.62 16.43 2.91
C GLY A 129 17.58 17.52 3.10
N ALA A 130 17.98 18.73 3.50
CA ALA A 130 17.07 19.87 3.67
C ALA A 130 16.42 20.29 2.34
N ILE A 131 17.20 20.25 1.25
CA ILE A 131 16.74 20.59 -0.09
C ILE A 131 15.78 19.50 -0.60
N MET A 132 16.15 18.24 -0.42
CA MET A 132 15.34 17.09 -0.85
C MET A 132 14.03 16.99 -0.08
N PHE A 133 14.03 17.30 1.21
CA PHE A 133 12.84 17.25 2.06
C PHE A 133 11.69 18.12 1.55
N ARG A 134 11.96 19.19 0.79
CA ARG A 134 10.92 20.03 0.17
C ARG A 134 9.93 19.22 -0.69
N LYS A 135 10.41 18.15 -1.37
CA LYS A 135 9.57 17.25 -2.17
C LYS A 135 8.61 16.43 -1.30
N HIS A 136 9.01 16.10 -0.07
CA HIS A 136 8.21 15.34 0.89
C HIS A 136 7.27 16.25 1.68
N LEU A 137 7.73 17.45 2.08
CA LEU A 137 6.94 18.41 2.84
C LEU A 137 5.61 18.75 2.15
N HIS A 138 5.62 18.90 0.83
CA HIS A 138 4.42 19.12 0.01
C HIS A 138 3.38 17.98 0.11
N THR A 139 3.80 16.77 0.42
CA THR A 139 2.87 15.63 0.56
C THR A 139 2.15 15.66 1.92
N TYR A 140 2.80 16.15 2.97
CA TYR A 140 2.19 16.32 4.30
C TYR A 140 1.20 17.48 4.33
N SER A 141 1.42 18.56 3.57
CA SER A 141 0.44 19.66 3.53
C SER A 141 -0.90 19.22 2.95
N LYS A 142 -0.89 18.31 1.97
CA LYS A 142 -2.12 17.69 1.44
C LYS A 142 -2.81 16.76 2.43
N ALA A 143 -2.09 16.28 3.43
CA ALA A 143 -2.67 15.41 4.45
C ALA A 143 -3.56 16.18 5.45
N GLY A 144 -3.20 17.41 5.79
CA GLY A 144 -3.90 18.25 6.77
C GLY A 144 -4.97 19.21 6.23
N TYR A 145 -5.25 19.17 4.92
CA TYR A 145 -6.29 19.97 4.24
C TYR A 145 -7.21 19.10 3.38
N ALA A 146 -7.67 17.97 3.92
CA ALA A 146 -8.74 17.16 3.34
C ALA A 146 -9.99 17.25 4.22
#